data_AF-A0A6G0EDF8-F1
#
_entry.id   AF-A0A6G0EDF8-F1
#
_cell.length_a   1.000
_cell.length_b   1.000
_cell.length_c   1.000
_cell.angle_alpha   90.00
_cell.angle_beta   90.00
_cell.angle_gamma   90.00
#
_symmetry.space_group_name_H-M   'P 1'
#
loop_
_entity.id
_entity.type
_entity.pdbx_description
1 polymer ?
#
loop_
_entity_poly.entity_id
_entity_poly.type
_entity_poly.pdbx_seq_one_letter_code
_entity_poly.pdbx_strand_id
1 'polypeptide(L)'
;MRTPQTSGRGPLGNLEEASSTYLNVLSQEVPEQTFLSHQTAIIKFVNWLQKTSDRKSSSSFNQISGFVEFLLSEEDQRPDTIHGYLYTLTNFLAYITKSSPDALRFQIATSLEEYPSLAVHSVAKEFAPRFSSLNNPSPELHWSSEAMIAYLQDRGSGTRTHAFVELLRDTKSRPGQLIELDRSDVNLENKTLSVGISKNYLVSSVGLLNRRTAKLSDGACTALRTYIEHERKAVNDSKSNPLFTTTHGRISASTLRRSFKLASEAASDYSKFRNKLGSSQYRAQVSETRFQTLTPTDVWHYAISSTLDSE
;
A
#
# COMPACT_ATOMS: atom_id res chain seq x y z
N MET A 1 -37.72 10.44 -0.41
CA MET A 1 -36.95 9.62 0.55
C MET A 1 -35.64 10.32 0.82
N ARG A 2 -35.45 10.82 2.06
CA ARG A 2 -34.23 11.55 2.46
C ARG A 2 -33.13 10.53 2.72
N THR A 3 -32.02 10.65 2.01
CA THR A 3 -30.74 10.01 2.36
C THR A 3 -30.27 10.53 3.72
N PRO A 4 -29.76 9.68 4.63
CA PRO A 4 -29.17 10.16 5.86
C PRO A 4 -27.83 10.82 5.54
N GLN A 5 -27.68 12.09 5.94
CA GLN A 5 -26.39 12.76 6.02
C GLN A 5 -25.57 12.07 7.10
N THR A 6 -24.52 11.35 6.70
CA THR A 6 -23.45 10.94 7.60
C THR A 6 -22.57 12.16 7.88
N SER A 7 -22.88 12.85 8.98
CA SER A 7 -22.04 13.86 9.61
C SER A 7 -20.63 13.34 9.83
N GLY A 8 -19.62 14.12 9.45
CA GLY A 8 -18.19 13.76 9.47
C GLY A 8 -17.67 13.34 10.84
N ARG A 9 -17.61 12.02 11.08
CA ARG A 9 -16.66 11.39 11.99
C ARG A 9 -15.55 10.80 11.12
N GLY A 10 -14.28 11.07 11.47
CA GLY A 10 -13.14 10.40 10.84
C GLY A 10 -13.22 8.86 10.98
N PRO A 11 -12.28 8.12 10.39
CA PRO A 11 -12.27 6.65 10.34
C PRO A 11 -12.31 5.92 11.71
N LEU A 12 -12.25 6.66 12.83
CA LEU A 12 -12.27 6.16 14.22
C LEU A 12 -13.66 6.28 14.90
N GLY A 13 -14.73 6.49 14.13
CA GLY A 13 -16.06 6.88 14.62
C GLY A 13 -16.77 5.94 15.62
N ASN A 14 -16.26 4.73 15.87
CA ASN A 14 -16.63 3.92 17.04
C ASN A 14 -15.48 2.99 17.49
N LEU A 15 -14.38 3.60 17.97
CA LEU A 15 -13.16 2.87 18.36
C LEU A 15 -13.41 1.81 19.46
N GLU A 16 -14.35 2.06 20.37
CA GLU A 16 -14.70 1.15 21.48
C GLU A 16 -15.47 -0.09 21.00
N GLU A 17 -16.46 0.08 20.13
CA GLU A 17 -17.18 -1.05 19.53
C GLU A 17 -16.23 -1.88 18.64
N ALA A 18 -15.40 -1.19 17.85
CA ALA A 18 -14.43 -1.83 16.99
C ALA A 18 -13.38 -2.62 17.77
N SER A 19 -12.85 -2.06 18.87
CA SER A 19 -11.90 -2.74 19.74
C SER A 19 -12.52 -3.96 20.42
N SER A 20 -13.75 -3.82 20.94
CA SER A 20 -14.49 -4.92 21.56
C SER A 20 -14.70 -6.08 20.59
N THR A 21 -15.16 -5.77 19.36
CA THR A 21 -15.38 -6.80 18.33
C THR A 21 -14.08 -7.48 17.92
N TYR A 22 -13.03 -6.70 17.68
CA TYR A 22 -11.71 -7.21 17.29
C TYR A 22 -11.12 -8.14 18.37
N LEU A 23 -11.17 -7.72 19.63
CA LEU A 23 -10.64 -8.48 20.76
C LEU A 23 -11.47 -9.73 21.06
N ASN A 24 -12.79 -9.68 20.87
CA ASN A 24 -13.65 -10.85 21.05
C ASN A 24 -13.26 -11.97 20.07
N VAL A 25 -13.03 -11.66 18.78
CA VAL A 25 -12.56 -12.66 17.82
C VAL A 25 -11.18 -13.20 18.18
N LEU A 26 -10.24 -12.32 18.54
CA LEU A 26 -8.90 -12.77 18.95
C LEU A 26 -8.94 -13.69 20.17
N SER A 27 -9.80 -13.43 21.16
CA SER A 27 -9.91 -14.28 22.35
C SER A 27 -10.25 -15.74 22.06
N GLN A 28 -10.81 -16.03 20.88
CA GLN A 28 -11.23 -17.37 20.46
C GLN A 28 -10.25 -18.00 19.48
N GLU A 29 -9.54 -17.19 18.69
CA GLU A 29 -8.78 -17.66 17.51
C GLU A 29 -7.25 -17.68 17.71
N VAL A 30 -6.72 -17.07 18.78
CA VAL A 30 -5.28 -16.97 19.02
C VAL A 30 -4.87 -17.46 20.41
N PRO A 31 -3.58 -17.82 20.63
CA PRO A 31 -3.09 -18.12 21.96
C PRO A 31 -3.32 -16.97 22.94
N GLU A 32 -3.57 -17.29 24.20
CA GLU A 32 -3.86 -16.33 25.28
C GLU A 32 -2.83 -15.19 25.34
N GLN A 33 -1.54 -15.52 25.23
CA GLN A 33 -0.47 -14.52 25.26
C GLN A 33 -0.59 -13.51 24.11
N THR A 34 -0.95 -13.96 22.90
CA THR A 34 -1.16 -13.07 21.75
C THR A 34 -2.38 -12.18 21.97
N PHE A 35 -3.47 -12.74 22.49
CA PHE A 35 -4.67 -11.99 22.85
C PHE A 35 -4.34 -10.91 23.89
N LEU A 36 -3.66 -11.25 25.00
CA LEU A 36 -3.31 -10.32 26.06
C LEU A 36 -2.41 -9.18 25.56
N SER A 37 -1.44 -9.48 24.69
CA SER A 37 -0.60 -8.45 24.07
C SER A 37 -1.43 -7.48 23.23
N HIS A 38 -2.36 -7.99 22.40
CA HIS A 38 -3.24 -7.15 21.59
C HIS A 38 -4.19 -6.31 22.44
N GLN A 39 -4.83 -6.94 23.44
CA GLN A 39 -5.72 -6.29 24.39
C GLN A 39 -5.03 -5.14 25.10
N THR A 40 -3.82 -5.38 25.64
CA THR A 40 -3.04 -4.37 26.36
C THR A 40 -2.75 -3.16 25.48
N ALA A 41 -2.23 -3.38 24.27
CA ALA A 41 -1.87 -2.29 23.37
C ALA A 41 -3.09 -1.48 22.92
N ILE A 42 -4.19 -2.16 22.55
CA ILE A 42 -5.41 -1.50 22.06
C ILE A 42 -6.09 -0.70 23.19
N ILE A 43 -6.26 -1.30 24.37
CA ILE A 43 -6.88 -0.61 25.51
C ILE A 43 -6.03 0.60 25.93
N LYS A 44 -4.70 0.44 26.01
CA LYS A 44 -3.81 1.56 26.37
C LYS A 44 -3.92 2.70 25.36
N PHE A 45 -3.93 2.40 24.06
CA PHE A 45 -4.11 3.40 23.00
C PHE A 45 -5.48 4.10 23.06
N VAL A 46 -6.57 3.33 23.20
CA VAL A 46 -7.94 3.88 23.31
C VAL A 46 -8.06 4.80 24.53
N ASN A 47 -7.56 4.35 25.70
CA ASN A 47 -7.60 5.14 26.93
C ASN A 47 -6.76 6.42 26.82
N TRP A 48 -5.58 6.34 26.20
CA TRP A 48 -4.75 7.51 25.95
C TRP A 48 -5.47 8.50 25.03
N LEU A 49 -6.05 8.03 23.92
CA LEU A 49 -6.83 8.87 23.01
C LEU A 49 -7.95 9.62 23.75
N GLN A 50 -8.72 8.92 24.59
CA GLN A 50 -9.81 9.52 25.37
C GLN A 50 -9.34 10.63 26.33
N LYS A 51 -8.18 10.45 26.96
CA LYS A 51 -7.61 11.44 27.89
C LYS A 51 -7.02 12.66 27.19
N THR A 52 -6.52 12.48 25.96
CA THR A 52 -5.85 13.54 25.18
C THR A 52 -6.80 14.21 24.17
N SER A 53 -8.11 13.94 24.25
CA SER A 53 -9.17 14.30 23.27
C SER A 53 -9.53 15.79 23.14
N ASP A 54 -8.59 16.72 23.33
CA ASP A 54 -8.75 18.15 23.02
C ASP A 54 -8.19 18.57 21.64
N ARG A 55 -7.62 17.65 20.86
CA ARG A 55 -7.07 17.96 19.51
C ARG A 55 -8.03 17.61 18.39
N LYS A 56 -9.03 18.47 18.17
CA LYS A 56 -10.09 18.38 17.14
C LYS A 56 -9.62 18.34 15.65
N SER A 57 -8.36 18.02 15.33
CA SER A 57 -7.88 18.11 13.93
C SER A 57 -6.67 17.24 13.56
N SER A 58 -6.17 16.33 14.40
CA SER A 58 -5.01 15.50 14.02
C SER A 58 -5.43 14.22 13.30
N SER A 59 -4.75 13.89 12.19
CA SER A 59 -4.90 12.61 11.50
C SER A 59 -4.68 11.42 12.45
N SER A 60 -5.23 10.25 12.13
CA SER A 60 -5.03 9.04 12.95
C SER A 60 -3.56 8.66 13.09
N PHE A 61 -2.72 9.00 12.10
CA PHE A 61 -1.27 8.76 12.17
C PHE A 61 -0.56 9.72 13.12
N ASN A 62 -0.91 11.00 13.12
CA ASN A 62 -0.38 11.97 14.09
C ASN A 62 -0.76 11.60 15.53
N GLN A 63 -1.94 11.00 15.72
CA GLN A 63 -2.32 10.44 17.02
C GLN A 63 -1.44 9.27 17.44
N ILE A 64 -1.05 8.38 16.52
CA ILE A 64 -0.11 7.29 16.81
C ILE A 64 1.27 7.84 17.18
N SER A 65 1.77 8.85 16.46
CA SER A 65 3.06 9.47 16.80
C SER A 65 3.04 10.14 18.18
N GLY A 66 1.94 10.83 18.52
CA GLY A 66 1.73 11.36 19.87
C GLY A 66 1.65 10.26 20.94
N PHE A 67 1.03 9.12 20.62
CA PHE A 67 0.99 7.97 21.52
C PHE A 67 2.37 7.37 21.75
N VAL A 68 3.19 7.25 20.70
CA VAL A 68 4.59 6.78 20.83
C VAL A 68 5.41 7.72 21.70
N GLU A 69 5.27 9.04 21.51
CA GLU A 69 5.93 10.03 22.36
C GLU A 69 5.51 9.88 23.83
N PHE A 70 4.21 9.70 24.10
CA PHE A 70 3.70 9.43 25.45
C PHE A 70 4.32 8.17 26.06
N LEU A 71 4.41 7.08 25.30
CA LEU A 71 5.00 5.83 25.79
C LEU A 71 6.49 5.99 26.12
N LEU A 72 7.22 6.76 25.32
CA LEU A 72 8.65 7.02 25.53
C LEU A 72 8.90 7.96 26.71
N SER A 73 8.15 9.06 26.80
CA SER A 73 8.45 10.16 27.72
C SER A 73 7.77 10.05 29.08
N GLU A 74 6.53 9.56 29.13
CA GLU A 74 5.73 9.52 30.37
C GLU A 74 5.69 8.12 30.98
N GLU A 75 5.74 7.07 30.16
CA GLU A 75 5.64 5.68 30.62
C GLU A 75 6.97 4.90 30.61
N ASP A 76 8.07 5.55 30.19
CA ASP A 76 9.42 4.98 30.08
C ASP A 76 9.44 3.58 29.42
N GLN A 77 8.64 3.42 28.36
CA GLN A 77 8.49 2.14 27.69
C GLN A 77 9.68 1.86 26.77
N ARG A 78 10.15 0.62 26.82
CA ARG A 78 11.21 0.14 25.94
C ARG A 78 10.78 0.18 24.45
N PRO A 79 11.68 0.53 23.52
CA PRO A 79 11.39 0.54 22.08
C PRO A 79 10.82 -0.79 21.55
N ASP A 80 11.33 -1.93 22.00
CA ASP A 80 10.83 -3.27 21.60
C ASP A 80 9.34 -3.45 21.91
N THR A 81 8.89 -2.97 23.07
CA THR A 81 7.48 -3.02 23.49
C THR A 81 6.64 -2.12 22.60
N ILE A 82 7.13 -0.92 22.29
CA ILE A 82 6.47 0.04 21.42
C ILE A 82 6.31 -0.54 20.01
N HIS A 83 7.32 -1.23 19.46
CA HIS A 83 7.17 -1.92 18.17
C HIS A 83 6.06 -2.95 18.21
N GLY A 84 5.97 -3.75 19.27
CA GLY A 84 4.87 -4.70 19.48
C GLY A 84 3.49 -4.02 19.46
N TYR A 85 3.39 -2.83 20.07
CA TYR A 85 2.16 -2.03 20.03
C TYR A 85 1.88 -1.52 18.61
N LEU A 86 2.87 -1.00 17.90
CA LEU A 86 2.70 -0.51 16.52
C LEU A 86 2.27 -1.63 15.56
N TYR A 87 2.77 -2.86 15.71
CA TYR A 87 2.30 -4.02 14.94
C TYR A 87 0.84 -4.38 15.27
N THR A 88 0.47 -4.33 16.54
CA THR A 88 -0.91 -4.52 16.99
C THR A 88 -1.84 -3.48 16.37
N LEU A 89 -1.47 -2.19 16.52
CA LEU A 89 -2.23 -1.07 16.00
C LEU A 89 -2.35 -1.13 14.48
N THR A 90 -1.30 -1.55 13.76
CA THR A 90 -1.37 -1.76 12.30
C THR A 90 -2.46 -2.77 11.92
N ASN A 91 -2.54 -3.92 12.61
CA ASN A 91 -3.58 -4.93 12.35
C ASN A 91 -4.97 -4.43 12.72
N PHE A 92 -5.09 -3.74 13.86
CA PHE A 92 -6.35 -3.16 14.30
C PHE A 92 -6.85 -2.08 13.34
N LEU A 93 -5.99 -1.16 12.92
CA LEU A 93 -6.30 -0.12 11.93
C LEU A 93 -6.65 -0.73 10.57
N ALA A 94 -5.99 -1.81 10.16
CA ALA A 94 -6.35 -2.53 8.94
C ALA A 94 -7.78 -3.08 9.03
N TYR A 95 -8.14 -3.67 10.17
CA TYR A 95 -9.49 -4.17 10.43
C TYR A 95 -10.56 -3.08 10.36
N ILE A 96 -10.35 -1.92 11.01
CA ILE A 96 -11.37 -0.86 11.07
C ILE A 96 -11.49 -0.11 9.73
N THR A 97 -10.35 0.16 9.07
CA THR A 97 -10.34 0.94 7.82
C THR A 97 -10.51 0.08 6.58
N LYS A 98 -10.48 -1.25 6.72
CA LYS A 98 -10.46 -2.22 5.61
C LYS A 98 -9.31 -1.96 4.63
N SER A 99 -8.17 -1.49 5.13
CA SER A 99 -7.00 -1.09 4.34
C SER A 99 -5.89 -2.15 4.34
N SER A 100 -4.86 -1.93 3.51
CA SER A 100 -3.67 -2.78 3.49
C SER A 100 -2.82 -2.56 4.74
N PRO A 101 -2.47 -3.62 5.51
CA PRO A 101 -1.53 -3.50 6.62
C PRO A 101 -0.16 -2.93 6.21
N ASP A 102 0.32 -3.21 4.99
CA ASP A 102 1.57 -2.62 4.48
C ASP A 102 1.45 -1.11 4.26
N ALA A 103 0.35 -0.65 3.69
CA ALA A 103 0.13 0.77 3.46
C ALA A 103 0.01 1.53 4.78
N LEU A 104 -0.74 0.96 5.75
CA LEU A 104 -0.86 1.53 7.09
C LEU A 104 0.50 1.56 7.81
N ARG A 105 1.28 0.48 7.70
CA ARG A 105 2.62 0.44 8.31
C ARG A 105 3.55 1.48 7.70
N PHE A 106 3.48 1.70 6.38
CA PHE A 106 4.21 2.76 5.70
C PHE A 106 3.79 4.13 6.23
N GLN A 107 2.49 4.45 6.24
CA GLN A 107 1.95 5.72 6.73
C GLN A 107 2.28 6.00 8.20
N ILE A 108 2.22 4.97 9.05
CA ILE A 108 2.65 5.07 10.46
C ILE A 108 4.14 5.41 10.52
N ALA A 109 4.98 4.69 9.78
CA ALA A 109 6.42 4.94 9.78
C ALA A 109 6.76 6.36 9.31
N THR A 110 6.14 6.83 8.22
CA THR A 110 6.33 8.21 7.75
C THR A 110 5.90 9.22 8.80
N SER A 111 4.72 9.06 9.40
CA SER A 111 4.24 9.99 10.43
C SER A 111 5.11 9.99 11.69
N LEU A 112 5.79 8.89 12.01
CA LEU A 112 6.78 8.84 13.08
C LEU A 112 8.10 9.53 12.68
N GLU A 113 8.53 9.41 11.42
CA GLU A 113 9.75 10.07 10.90
C GLU A 113 9.59 11.59 10.71
N GLU A 114 8.37 12.08 10.52
CA GLU A 114 8.06 13.51 10.41
C GLU A 114 7.76 14.17 11.76
N TYR A 115 7.67 13.37 12.84
CA TYR A 115 7.28 13.85 14.16
C TYR A 115 8.43 14.60 14.84
N PRO A 116 8.23 15.74 15.52
CA PRO A 116 9.35 16.58 16.02
C PRO A 116 10.34 15.94 17.02
N SER A 117 10.09 14.73 17.53
CA SER A 117 10.89 14.06 18.56
C SER A 117 11.91 13.09 17.97
N LEU A 118 13.19 13.30 18.29
CA LEU A 118 14.28 12.40 17.85
C LEU A 118 14.16 10.98 18.42
N ALA A 119 13.56 10.83 19.61
CA ALA A 119 13.32 9.52 20.20
C ALA A 119 12.28 8.74 19.36
N VAL A 120 11.23 9.43 18.91
CA VAL A 120 10.21 8.87 18.00
C VAL A 120 10.82 8.49 16.64
N HIS A 121 11.73 9.30 16.08
CA HIS A 121 12.45 8.96 14.85
C HIS A 121 13.22 7.64 14.96
N SER A 122 13.84 7.37 16.12
CA SER A 122 14.59 6.12 16.35
C SER A 122 13.65 4.91 16.30
N VAL A 123 12.47 5.02 16.91
CA VAL A 123 11.44 3.97 16.87
C VAL A 123 11.00 3.71 15.43
N ALA A 124 10.82 4.75 14.61
CA ALA A 124 10.36 4.62 13.23
C ALA A 124 11.31 3.76 12.36
N LYS A 125 12.61 4.02 12.45
CA LYS A 125 13.65 3.31 11.67
C LYS A 125 13.67 1.80 11.95
N GLU A 126 13.46 1.42 13.20
CA GLU A 126 13.46 0.02 13.62
C GLU A 126 12.10 -0.66 13.42
N PHE A 127 11.00 0.09 13.53
CA PHE A 127 9.65 -0.44 13.32
C PHE A 127 9.43 -0.85 11.86
N ALA A 128 10.02 -0.13 10.91
CA ALA A 128 9.70 -0.26 9.49
C ALA A 128 10.97 -0.19 8.60
N PRO A 129 12.00 -1.02 8.84
CA PRO A 129 13.31 -0.84 8.20
C PRO A 129 13.25 -1.01 6.66
N ARG A 130 12.26 -1.76 6.16
CA ARG A 130 12.02 -1.94 4.71
C ARG A 130 11.41 -0.70 4.05
N PHE A 131 10.82 0.20 4.85
CA PHE A 131 10.13 1.40 4.42
C PHE A 131 10.97 2.67 4.64
N SER A 132 12.00 2.64 5.50
CA SER A 132 12.87 3.80 5.73
C SER A 132 13.58 4.29 4.47
N SER A 133 13.89 3.41 3.52
CA SER A 133 14.42 3.81 2.20
C SER A 133 13.34 4.27 1.21
N LEU A 134 12.06 4.20 1.58
CA LEU A 134 10.90 4.48 0.71
C LEU A 134 10.27 5.85 0.99
N ASN A 135 10.47 6.42 2.17
CA ASN A 135 10.04 7.79 2.48
C ASN A 135 10.82 8.84 1.67
N ASN A 136 12.03 8.51 1.23
CA ASN A 136 12.80 9.32 0.30
C ASN A 136 13.39 8.41 -0.78
N PRO A 137 12.59 8.02 -1.80
CA PRO A 137 13.08 7.15 -2.87
C PRO A 137 14.24 7.85 -3.58
N SER A 138 15.26 7.09 -3.98
CA SER A 138 16.38 7.69 -4.70
C SER A 138 15.87 8.41 -5.96
N PRO A 139 16.48 9.54 -6.37
CA PRO A 139 16.07 10.25 -7.58
C PRO A 139 16.00 9.33 -8.81
N GLU A 140 16.91 8.36 -8.91
CA GLU A 140 16.94 7.36 -9.98
C GLU A 140 15.69 6.46 -9.96
N LEU A 141 15.23 6.02 -8.79
CA LEU A 141 14.01 5.23 -8.65
C LEU A 141 12.78 6.04 -9.08
N HIS A 142 12.69 7.28 -8.59
CA HIS A 142 11.60 8.19 -8.92
C HIS A 142 11.52 8.43 -10.44
N TRP A 143 12.61 8.91 -11.06
CA TRP A 143 12.64 9.22 -12.49
C TRP A 143 12.46 7.98 -13.37
N SER A 144 13.02 6.83 -12.99
CA SER A 144 12.84 5.60 -13.76
C SER A 144 11.38 5.13 -13.70
N SER A 145 10.72 5.26 -12.55
CA SER A 145 9.32 4.85 -12.39
C SER A 145 8.39 5.75 -13.20
N GLU A 146 8.57 7.07 -13.12
CA GLU A 146 7.82 8.04 -13.93
C GLU A 146 8.04 7.83 -15.43
N ALA A 147 9.28 7.61 -15.87
CA ALA A 147 9.57 7.33 -17.27
C ALA A 147 8.89 6.03 -17.75
N MET A 148 8.89 4.97 -16.93
CA MET A 148 8.23 3.72 -17.25
C MET A 148 6.71 3.88 -17.33
N ILE A 149 6.10 4.63 -16.41
CA ILE A 149 4.65 4.92 -16.44
C ILE A 149 4.30 5.69 -17.71
N ALA A 150 5.01 6.79 -18.01
CA ALA A 150 4.79 7.59 -19.21
C ALA A 150 4.95 6.77 -20.50
N TYR A 151 6.00 5.95 -20.59
CA TYR A 151 6.20 5.06 -21.73
C TYR A 151 5.05 4.05 -21.89
N LEU A 152 4.59 3.44 -20.81
CA LEU A 152 3.49 2.47 -20.85
C LEU A 152 2.16 3.14 -21.24
N GLN A 153 1.93 4.38 -20.83
CA GLN A 153 0.74 5.15 -21.23
C GLN A 153 0.79 5.54 -22.72
N ASP A 154 1.95 5.99 -23.21
CA ASP A 154 2.09 6.50 -24.58
C ASP A 154 2.29 5.40 -25.64
N ARG A 155 3.03 4.33 -25.30
CA ARG A 155 3.50 3.31 -26.25
C ARG A 155 3.19 1.87 -25.85
N GLY A 156 3.10 1.61 -24.56
CA GLY A 156 2.81 0.27 -24.00
C GLY A 156 1.34 0.05 -23.61
N SER A 157 0.43 0.89 -24.12
CA SER A 157 -0.94 0.93 -23.61
C SER A 157 -1.68 -0.39 -23.84
N GLY A 158 -2.56 -0.75 -22.90
CA GLY A 158 -3.26 -2.05 -22.92
C GLY A 158 -2.41 -3.32 -22.77
N THR A 159 -1.08 -3.24 -22.66
CA THR A 159 -0.26 -4.43 -22.44
C THR A 159 -0.45 -4.99 -21.03
N ARG A 160 -0.10 -6.27 -20.84
CA ARG A 160 -0.07 -6.91 -19.52
C ARG A 160 0.74 -6.12 -18.50
N THR A 161 1.91 -5.61 -18.89
CA THR A 161 2.79 -4.82 -18.01
C THR A 161 2.14 -3.51 -17.62
N HIS A 162 1.52 -2.80 -18.57
CA HIS A 162 0.81 -1.56 -18.30
C HIS A 162 -0.34 -1.76 -17.31
N ALA A 163 -1.22 -2.73 -17.56
CA ALA A 163 -2.32 -3.05 -16.65
C ALA A 163 -1.82 -3.42 -15.24
N PHE A 164 -0.71 -4.15 -15.13
CA PHE A 164 -0.11 -4.51 -13.85
C PHE A 164 0.47 -3.28 -13.11
N VAL A 165 1.16 -2.38 -13.82
CA VAL A 165 1.71 -1.14 -13.24
C VAL A 165 0.59 -0.24 -12.73
N GLU A 166 -0.47 -0.06 -13.50
CA GLU A 166 -1.61 0.76 -13.06
C GLU A 166 -2.28 0.15 -11.81
N LEU A 167 -2.41 -1.18 -11.73
CA LEU A 167 -2.90 -1.82 -10.51
C LEU A 167 -1.96 -1.64 -9.30
N LEU A 168 -0.64 -1.67 -9.48
CA LEU A 168 0.30 -1.36 -8.39
C LEU A 168 0.09 0.06 -7.88
N ARG A 169 -0.07 1.02 -8.79
CA ARG A 169 -0.27 2.44 -8.48
C ARG A 169 -1.56 2.69 -7.73
N ASP A 170 -2.67 2.12 -8.16
CA ASP A 170 -3.96 2.39 -7.53
C ASP A 170 -4.16 1.61 -6.24
N THR A 171 -3.73 0.35 -6.23
CA THR A 171 -4.06 -0.55 -5.12
C THR A 171 -3.04 -0.51 -4.01
N LYS A 172 -1.78 -0.12 -4.31
CA LYS A 172 -0.62 -0.21 -3.41
C LYS A 172 -0.38 -1.62 -2.85
N SER A 173 -0.84 -2.64 -3.59
CA SER A 173 -0.69 -4.05 -3.20
C SER A 173 0.67 -4.60 -3.58
N ARG A 174 1.16 -5.59 -2.85
CA ARG A 174 2.38 -6.29 -3.24
C ARG A 174 2.21 -6.97 -4.60
N PRO A 175 3.26 -7.04 -5.44
CA PRO A 175 3.19 -7.73 -6.72
C PRO A 175 2.68 -9.17 -6.61
N GLY A 176 3.10 -9.90 -5.58
CA GLY A 176 2.61 -11.27 -5.34
C GLY A 176 1.09 -11.36 -5.15
N GLN A 177 0.47 -10.38 -4.47
CA GLN A 177 -0.98 -10.36 -4.29
C GLN A 177 -1.72 -10.10 -5.60
N LEU A 178 -1.15 -9.25 -6.47
CA LEU A 178 -1.74 -8.95 -7.77
C LEU A 178 -1.59 -10.11 -8.77
N ILE A 179 -0.52 -10.90 -8.66
CA ILE A 179 -0.33 -12.11 -9.48
C ILE A 179 -1.45 -13.12 -9.23
N GLU A 180 -1.94 -13.24 -7.99
CA GLU A 180 -2.97 -14.21 -7.59
C GLU A 180 -4.41 -13.80 -7.97
N LEU A 181 -4.61 -12.61 -8.53
CA LEU A 181 -5.95 -12.13 -8.88
C LEU A 181 -6.62 -12.95 -9.98
N ASP A 182 -7.92 -13.16 -9.83
CA ASP A 182 -8.79 -13.70 -10.87
C ASP A 182 -9.60 -12.59 -11.55
N ARG A 183 -10.13 -12.86 -12.74
CA ARG A 183 -10.98 -11.90 -13.47
C ARG A 183 -12.18 -11.44 -12.65
N SER A 184 -12.75 -12.34 -11.84
CA SER A 184 -13.88 -12.06 -10.95
C SER A 184 -13.54 -11.07 -9.83
N ASP A 185 -12.24 -10.85 -9.55
CA ASP A 185 -11.82 -9.89 -8.54
C ASP A 185 -11.90 -8.44 -9.03
N VAL A 186 -12.02 -8.23 -10.34
CA VAL A 186 -12.09 -6.92 -10.99
C VAL A 186 -13.53 -6.59 -11.33
N ASN A 187 -14.00 -5.43 -10.88
CA ASN A 187 -15.26 -4.85 -11.34
C ASN A 187 -14.97 -3.49 -12.00
N LEU A 188 -14.86 -3.49 -13.32
CA LEU A 188 -14.53 -2.30 -14.12
C LEU A 188 -15.69 -1.28 -14.19
N GLU A 189 -16.93 -1.72 -13.99
CA GLU A 189 -18.10 -0.83 -13.98
C GLU A 189 -18.11 0.01 -12.70
N ASN A 190 -17.88 -0.63 -11.56
CA ASN A 190 -17.79 0.03 -10.27
C ASN A 190 -16.40 0.61 -9.97
N LYS A 191 -15.43 0.42 -10.88
CA LYS A 191 -14.02 0.83 -10.73
C LYS A 191 -13.42 0.33 -9.40
N THR A 192 -13.61 -0.95 -9.12
CA THR A 192 -13.12 -1.58 -7.89
C THR A 192 -12.37 -2.88 -8.16
N LEU A 193 -11.41 -3.18 -7.29
CA LEU A 193 -10.66 -4.43 -7.27
C LEU A 193 -10.68 -5.05 -5.88
N SER A 194 -11.04 -6.32 -5.77
CA SER A 194 -10.91 -7.08 -4.54
C SER A 194 -9.52 -7.70 -4.42
N VAL A 195 -8.71 -7.27 -3.46
CA VAL A 195 -7.34 -7.78 -3.25
C VAL A 195 -7.26 -8.56 -1.94
N GLY A 196 -6.62 -9.73 -1.97
CA GLY A 196 -6.36 -10.53 -0.78
C GLY A 196 -5.32 -9.90 0.15
N ILE A 197 -5.49 -10.09 1.46
CA ILE A 197 -4.50 -9.71 2.48
C ILE A 197 -3.66 -10.94 2.82
N SER A 198 -2.34 -10.76 2.86
CA SER A 198 -1.40 -11.83 3.19
C SER A 198 -1.76 -12.50 4.52
N LYS A 199 -1.73 -13.84 4.56
CA LYS A 199 -1.97 -14.65 5.77
C LYS A 199 -0.91 -14.42 6.86
N ASN A 200 0.19 -13.72 6.55
CA ASN A 200 1.19 -13.33 7.52
C ASN A 200 0.72 -12.19 8.45
N TYR A 201 -0.38 -11.53 8.14
CA TYR A 201 -1.01 -10.56 9.03
C TYR A 201 -2.06 -11.26 9.90
N LEU A 202 -2.06 -10.95 11.19
CA LEU A 202 -2.99 -11.54 12.14
C LEU A 202 -4.45 -11.32 11.71
N VAL A 203 -4.77 -10.12 11.23
CA VAL A 203 -6.13 -9.78 10.78
C VAL A 203 -6.63 -10.70 9.65
N SER A 204 -5.74 -11.23 8.82
CA SER A 204 -6.07 -12.20 7.76
C SER A 204 -6.07 -13.63 8.30
N SER A 205 -5.10 -13.99 9.15
CA SER A 205 -5.02 -15.36 9.68
C SER A 205 -6.23 -15.75 10.54
N VAL A 206 -6.82 -14.80 11.26
CA VAL A 206 -8.03 -15.02 12.10
C VAL A 206 -9.34 -14.71 11.39
N GLY A 207 -9.31 -14.44 10.08
CA GLY A 207 -10.53 -14.21 9.29
C GLY A 207 -11.19 -12.84 9.45
N LEU A 208 -10.64 -11.93 10.26
CA LEU A 208 -11.18 -10.58 10.46
C LEU A 208 -11.15 -9.70 9.20
N LEU A 209 -10.13 -9.90 8.35
CA LEU A 209 -9.99 -9.21 7.07
C LEU A 209 -9.11 -10.02 6.10
N ASN A 210 -9.77 -10.81 5.25
CA ASN A 210 -9.08 -11.64 4.26
C ASN A 210 -8.88 -10.94 2.91
N ARG A 211 -9.77 -9.98 2.60
CA ARG A 211 -9.75 -9.21 1.36
C ARG A 211 -10.14 -7.77 1.64
N ARG A 212 -9.68 -6.87 0.79
CA ARG A 212 -10.06 -5.46 0.77
C ARG A 212 -10.49 -5.03 -0.62
N THR A 213 -11.29 -3.97 -0.69
CA THR A 213 -11.68 -3.36 -1.95
C THR A 213 -10.82 -2.12 -2.20
N ALA A 214 -10.05 -2.13 -3.28
CA ALA A 214 -9.32 -0.97 -3.77
C ALA A 214 -10.12 -0.26 -4.87
N LYS A 215 -10.09 1.07 -4.88
CA LYS A 215 -10.62 1.86 -5.99
C LYS A 215 -9.64 1.85 -7.15
N LEU A 216 -10.15 1.90 -8.37
CA LEU A 216 -9.39 1.98 -9.59
C LEU A 216 -9.61 3.35 -10.25
N SER A 217 -8.54 3.93 -10.75
CA SER A 217 -8.55 5.11 -11.61
C SER A 217 -9.10 4.76 -12.99
N ASP A 218 -9.46 5.78 -13.76
CA ASP A 218 -9.86 5.60 -15.16
C ASP A 218 -8.72 5.06 -16.04
N GLY A 219 -7.48 5.44 -15.72
CA GLY A 219 -6.28 4.91 -16.36
C GLY A 219 -6.16 3.41 -16.16
N ALA A 220 -6.26 2.93 -14.91
CA ALA A 220 -6.24 1.50 -14.61
C ALA A 220 -7.41 0.74 -15.25
N CYS A 221 -8.62 1.30 -15.22
CA CYS A 221 -9.78 0.67 -15.84
C CYS A 221 -9.60 0.52 -17.36
N THR A 222 -9.06 1.56 -18.01
CA THR A 222 -8.76 1.54 -19.46
C THR A 222 -7.68 0.52 -19.77
N ALA A 223 -6.55 0.54 -19.04
CA ALA A 223 -5.45 -0.40 -19.22
C ALA A 223 -5.91 -1.85 -19.03
N LEU A 224 -6.70 -2.13 -18.00
CA LEU A 224 -7.24 -3.46 -17.72
C LEU A 224 -8.23 -3.92 -18.78
N ARG A 225 -9.14 -3.04 -19.22
CA ARG A 225 -10.12 -3.37 -20.26
C ARG A 225 -9.41 -3.79 -21.55
N THR A 226 -8.50 -2.95 -22.05
CA THR A 226 -7.72 -3.24 -23.26
C THR A 226 -6.89 -4.51 -23.10
N TYR A 227 -6.27 -4.72 -21.93
CA TYR A 227 -5.53 -5.95 -21.65
C TYR A 227 -6.42 -7.19 -21.71
N ILE A 228 -7.56 -7.18 -21.01
CA ILE A 228 -8.48 -8.31 -20.92
C ILE A 228 -9.09 -8.65 -22.28
N GLU A 229 -9.44 -7.63 -23.07
CA GLU A 229 -10.14 -7.79 -24.35
C GLU A 229 -9.19 -8.23 -25.48
N HIS A 230 -7.94 -7.75 -25.49
CA HIS A 230 -7.07 -7.91 -26.66
C HIS A 230 -5.78 -8.70 -26.41
N GLU A 231 -5.20 -8.62 -25.21
CA GLU A 231 -3.86 -9.15 -24.94
C GLU A 231 -3.85 -10.41 -24.08
N ARG A 232 -4.83 -10.53 -23.17
CA ARG A 232 -4.92 -11.60 -22.18
C ARG A 232 -5.16 -12.95 -22.88
N LYS A 233 -4.25 -13.91 -22.67
CA LYS A 233 -4.37 -15.26 -23.24
C LYS A 233 -5.40 -16.08 -22.47
N ALA A 234 -6.39 -16.65 -23.16
CA ALA A 234 -7.36 -17.57 -22.58
C ALA A 234 -6.63 -18.79 -21.98
N VAL A 235 -7.15 -19.29 -20.86
CA VAL A 235 -6.62 -20.50 -20.21
C VAL A 235 -7.68 -21.57 -20.38
N ASN A 236 -7.37 -22.60 -21.15
CA ASN A 236 -8.36 -23.58 -21.61
C ASN A 236 -8.70 -24.67 -20.57
N ASP A 237 -8.01 -24.71 -19.42
CA ASP A 237 -8.05 -25.89 -18.53
C ASP A 237 -7.88 -25.57 -17.02
N SER A 238 -8.28 -24.38 -16.57
CA SER A 238 -8.10 -24.00 -15.16
C SER A 238 -9.44 -23.79 -14.43
N LYS A 239 -9.58 -24.42 -13.25
CA LYS A 239 -10.64 -24.11 -12.27
C LYS A 239 -10.63 -22.65 -11.81
N SER A 240 -9.49 -21.98 -11.94
CA SER A 240 -9.30 -20.55 -11.69
C SER A 240 -9.34 -19.79 -13.01
N ASN A 241 -9.74 -18.51 -13.00
CA ASN A 241 -9.72 -17.66 -14.19
C ASN A 241 -8.76 -16.48 -13.97
N PRO A 242 -7.43 -16.71 -14.05
CA PRO A 242 -6.44 -15.70 -13.71
C PRO A 242 -6.63 -14.41 -14.49
N LEU A 243 -6.44 -13.28 -13.81
CA LEU A 243 -6.42 -11.98 -14.43
C LEU A 243 -5.21 -11.86 -15.35
N PHE A 244 -4.01 -12.10 -14.82
CA PHE A 244 -2.76 -12.00 -15.56
C PHE A 244 -2.25 -13.37 -16.04
N THR A 245 -2.21 -13.55 -17.36
CA THR A 245 -1.87 -14.83 -17.98
C THR A 245 -0.69 -14.78 -18.94
N THR A 246 -0.17 -15.97 -19.24
CA THR A 246 0.73 -16.34 -20.33
C THR A 246 0.05 -17.43 -21.17
N THR A 247 0.71 -17.92 -22.22
CA THR A 247 0.27 -19.11 -22.95
C THR A 247 0.22 -20.38 -22.08
N HIS A 248 0.85 -20.37 -20.91
CA HIS A 248 0.92 -21.50 -19.98
C HIS A 248 0.05 -21.30 -18.71
N GLY A 249 -0.92 -20.38 -18.74
CA GLY A 249 -1.78 -20.10 -17.57
C GLY A 249 -1.38 -18.83 -16.82
N ARG A 250 -1.53 -18.80 -15.49
CA ARG A 250 -1.19 -17.64 -14.64
C ARG A 250 0.27 -17.21 -14.86
N ILE A 251 0.52 -15.91 -14.87
CA ILE A 251 1.88 -15.39 -14.97
C ILE A 251 2.71 -15.74 -13.73
N SER A 252 3.97 -16.14 -13.92
CA SER A 252 4.91 -16.33 -12.80
C SER A 252 5.59 -15.01 -12.40
N ALA A 253 6.11 -14.94 -11.17
CA ALA A 253 6.89 -13.79 -10.72
C ALA A 253 8.14 -13.53 -11.56
N SER A 254 8.79 -14.58 -12.08
CA SER A 254 9.98 -14.44 -12.95
C SER A 254 9.63 -13.86 -14.32
N THR A 255 8.51 -14.29 -14.91
CA THR A 255 8.00 -13.70 -16.16
C THR A 255 7.61 -12.24 -15.95
N LEU A 256 6.96 -11.91 -14.84
CA LEU A 256 6.61 -10.53 -14.51
C LEU A 256 7.86 -9.65 -14.38
N ARG A 257 8.88 -10.10 -13.64
CA ARG A 257 10.16 -9.37 -13.50
C ARG A 257 10.82 -9.12 -14.86
N ARG A 258 10.82 -10.10 -15.76
CA ARG A 258 11.35 -9.92 -17.12
C ARG A 258 10.55 -8.88 -17.92
N SER A 259 9.22 -8.90 -17.81
CA SER A 259 8.35 -7.90 -18.45
C SER A 259 8.62 -6.48 -17.95
N PHE A 260 8.84 -6.30 -16.65
CA PHE A 260 9.18 -5.01 -16.05
C PHE A 260 10.55 -4.52 -16.49
N LYS A 261 11.56 -5.41 -16.48
CA LYS A 261 12.91 -5.10 -16.98
C LYS A 261 12.87 -4.54 -18.40
N LEU A 262 12.24 -5.25 -19.33
CA LEU A 262 12.15 -4.84 -20.73
C LEU A 262 11.41 -3.50 -20.90
N ALA A 263 10.32 -3.29 -20.16
CA ALA A 263 9.58 -2.04 -20.20
C ALA A 263 10.39 -0.87 -19.63
N SER A 264 11.15 -1.08 -18.55
CA SER A 264 12.03 -0.04 -17.98
C SER A 264 13.20 0.33 -18.90
N GLU A 265 13.78 -0.64 -19.60
CA GLU A 265 14.82 -0.40 -20.60
C GLU A 265 14.26 0.41 -21.79
N ALA A 266 13.11 0.00 -22.32
CA ALA A 266 12.42 0.72 -23.40
C ALA A 266 12.01 2.14 -22.99
N ALA A 267 11.58 2.32 -21.74
CA ALA A 267 11.22 3.62 -21.19
C ALA A 267 12.42 4.57 -21.07
N SER A 268 13.59 4.06 -20.69
CA SER A 268 14.83 4.84 -20.66
C SER A 268 15.17 5.37 -22.06
N ASP A 269 15.07 4.53 -23.08
CA ASP A 269 15.33 4.92 -24.46
C ASP A 269 14.28 5.89 -25.00
N TYR A 270 13.02 5.66 -24.67
CA TYR A 270 11.91 6.56 -25.01
C TYR A 270 12.07 7.95 -24.38
N SER A 271 12.45 8.03 -23.11
CA SER A 271 12.68 9.29 -22.41
C SER A 271 13.84 10.08 -23.05
N LYS A 272 14.97 9.41 -23.34
CA LYS A 272 16.09 10.03 -24.07
C LYS A 272 15.66 10.57 -25.44
N PHE A 273 14.79 9.86 -26.16
CA PHE A 273 14.27 10.29 -27.45
C PHE A 273 13.33 11.51 -27.32
N ARG A 274 12.37 11.47 -26.38
CA ARG A 274 11.42 12.56 -26.12
C ARG A 274 12.14 13.85 -25.74
N ASN A 275 13.21 13.76 -24.96
CA ASN A 275 14.02 14.93 -24.55
C ASN A 275 14.85 15.53 -25.69
N LYS A 276 15.27 14.72 -26.68
CA LYS A 276 15.92 15.26 -27.89
C LYS A 276 14.99 16.14 -28.72
N LEU A 277 13.68 15.86 -28.68
CA LEU A 277 12.65 16.61 -29.39
C LEU A 277 12.12 17.85 -28.61
N GLY A 278 12.42 17.97 -27.31
CA GLY A 278 11.99 19.08 -26.44
C GLY A 278 12.88 20.33 -26.49
N SER A 279 12.36 21.45 -25.96
CA SER A 279 13.04 22.75 -25.88
C SER A 279 14.24 22.76 -24.91
N SER A 280 15.18 23.67 -25.16
CA SER A 280 16.52 23.79 -24.54
C SER A 280 16.59 23.63 -23.01
N GLN A 281 15.59 24.12 -22.26
CA GLN A 281 15.59 24.12 -20.80
C GLN A 281 15.41 22.72 -20.16
N TYR A 282 14.73 21.78 -20.82
CA TYR A 282 14.55 20.40 -20.32
C TYR A 282 15.74 19.48 -20.64
N ARG A 283 16.63 19.88 -21.56
CA ARG A 283 17.78 19.06 -21.98
C ARG A 283 18.87 18.93 -20.90
N ALA A 284 19.03 19.94 -20.05
CA ALA A 284 20.08 19.96 -19.02
C ALA A 284 19.78 19.02 -17.84
N GLN A 285 18.50 18.81 -17.50
CA GLN A 285 18.11 18.02 -16.33
C GLN A 285 18.19 16.51 -16.57
N VAL A 286 18.02 16.05 -17.82
CA VAL A 286 17.94 14.62 -18.15
C VAL A 286 19.24 14.04 -18.71
N SER A 287 20.20 14.86 -19.19
CA SER A 287 21.48 14.33 -19.68
C SER A 287 22.35 13.71 -18.57
N GLU A 288 22.07 14.05 -17.30
CA GLU A 288 22.74 13.47 -16.13
C GLU A 288 21.89 12.42 -15.39
N THR A 289 20.60 12.27 -15.74
CA THR A 289 19.70 11.33 -15.07
C THR A 289 20.08 9.88 -15.37
N ARG A 290 20.54 9.16 -14.34
CA ARG A 290 20.76 7.71 -14.41
C ARG A 290 19.44 6.99 -14.26
N PHE A 291 19.02 6.31 -15.32
CA PHE A 291 17.90 5.37 -15.26
C PHE A 291 18.38 4.02 -14.73
N GLN A 292 17.60 3.42 -13.84
CA GLN A 292 17.82 2.07 -13.37
C GLN A 292 16.78 1.11 -13.96
N THR A 293 17.16 -0.15 -14.12
CA THR A 293 16.21 -1.21 -14.46
C THR A 293 15.28 -1.45 -13.29
N LEU A 294 13.97 -1.48 -13.55
CA LEU A 294 12.96 -1.64 -12.51
C LEU A 294 12.47 -3.08 -12.39
N THR A 295 12.19 -3.46 -11.15
CA THR A 295 11.42 -4.66 -10.79
C THR A 295 9.99 -4.29 -10.39
N PRO A 296 9.07 -5.27 -10.31
CA PRO A 296 7.72 -5.02 -9.77
C PRO A 296 7.72 -4.47 -8.35
N THR A 297 8.71 -4.86 -7.53
CA THR A 297 8.86 -4.37 -6.16
C THR A 297 9.24 -2.89 -6.15
N ASP A 298 10.10 -2.45 -7.06
CA ASP A 298 10.52 -1.05 -7.15
C ASP A 298 9.35 -0.13 -7.53
N VAL A 299 8.52 -0.56 -8.47
CA VAL A 299 7.30 0.19 -8.83
C VAL A 299 6.25 0.15 -7.72
N TRP A 300 6.14 -0.95 -6.98
CA TRP A 300 5.29 -1.01 -5.79
C TRP A 300 5.78 -0.06 -4.69
N HIS A 301 7.08 0.00 -4.45
CA HIS A 301 7.72 0.94 -3.53
C HIS A 301 7.47 2.39 -3.94
N TYR A 302 7.64 2.72 -5.22
CA TYR A 302 7.30 4.03 -5.75
C TYR A 302 5.81 4.36 -5.56
N ALA A 303 4.93 3.39 -5.83
CA ALA A 303 3.50 3.57 -5.62
C ALA A 303 3.18 3.81 -4.14
N ILE A 304 3.75 3.03 -3.21
CA ILE A 304 3.43 3.20 -1.78
C ILE A 304 3.96 4.53 -1.24
N SER A 305 5.09 5.02 -1.72
CA SER A 305 5.62 6.33 -1.30
C SER A 305 4.76 7.50 -1.80
N SER A 306 4.14 7.36 -2.98
CA SER A 306 3.29 8.41 -3.57
C SER A 306 1.93 8.60 -2.85
N THR A 307 1.62 7.86 -1.77
CA THR A 307 0.39 8.09 -0.99
C THR A 307 0.45 9.34 -0.12
N LEU A 308 1.64 9.87 0.12
CA LEU A 308 1.85 11.05 0.98
C LEU A 308 1.36 12.35 0.32
N ASP A 309 1.18 12.35 -1.00
CA ASP A 309 0.76 13.54 -1.77
C ASP A 309 -0.78 13.70 -1.90
N SER A 310 -1.57 12.82 -1.28
CA SER A 310 -3.03 12.69 -1.53
C SER A 310 -3.95 12.84 -0.31
N GLU A 311 -3.43 13.23 0.87
CA GLU A 311 -4.23 13.69 2.03
C GLU A 311 -4.17 15.22 2.16
#